data_AF-A0A317T0V5-F1
#
_entry.id   AF-A0A317T0V5-F1
#
_cell.length_a   1.000
_cell.length_b   1.000
_cell.length_c   1.000
_cell.angle_alpha   90.00
_cell.angle_beta   90.00
_cell.angle_gamma   90.00
#
_symmetry.space_group_name_H-M   'P 1'
#
loop_
_entity.id
_entity.type
_entity.pdbx_description
1 polymer ?
#
loop_
_entity_poly.entity_id
_entity_poly.type
_entity_poly.pdbx_seq_one_letter_code
_entity_poly.pdbx_strand_id
1 'polypeptide(L)'
;MPFWPAHPTSHHSRNPITLKTKTKALPFPAFTAPLLTPFRANPLLFNGHLQTFWTAVKWNDPHTIYYARQRLRNPADGGHFAVDFVVHDAFPPAPSSVEVATGGALPLRTRDMTEEEVAKLGSDDDTPMVIALHGLSGGSHELYLRSVLAPLTRRVEEDGSGFAACVVNARGCALSKVTTGQLFNARFTADLRQTVMYLQEVYPRRPLYAVGFSYGANILTNYIGEECDECVFKAVVLCSSPWNLEVASKALHRTYLGSEVYSKVMGGNMRNLFEINIDNFSGDPRIDVDLVRRGKYLYEFDRDFTARIFGYATVGAYYRDASSVDNLLKTRVPTFILHAKDDPVYLIPTLLEDISSPYQVAVDEGVPYDEVKANPYCFMATTPTGGHLSWFEYGGGRWFARTVVDFFTAFAKEVVEVNPVDEALNQ
;
A
#
# COMPACT_ATOMS: atom_id res chain seq x y z
N MET A 1 30.82 1.47 10.24
CA MET A 1 30.28 0.64 11.35
C MET A 1 28.78 0.49 11.15
N PRO A 2 28.26 -0.69 10.77
CA PRO A 2 26.89 -0.86 10.26
C PRO A 2 25.81 -0.99 11.36
N PHE A 3 26.15 -0.70 12.61
CA PHE A 3 25.27 -0.90 13.77
C PHE A 3 24.75 0.40 14.39
N TRP A 4 25.01 1.56 13.76
CA TRP A 4 24.49 2.82 14.26
C TRP A 4 23.02 2.99 13.84
N PRO A 5 22.14 3.49 14.71
CA PRO A 5 20.78 3.86 14.31
C PRO A 5 20.81 4.76 13.07
N ALA A 6 20.09 4.37 12.04
CA ALA A 6 19.87 5.20 10.87
C ALA A 6 18.81 6.25 11.20
N HIS A 7 19.20 7.52 11.17
CA HIS A 7 18.24 8.61 11.26
C HIS A 7 17.59 8.79 9.88
N PRO A 8 16.26 8.70 9.77
CA PRO A 8 15.60 8.95 8.50
C PRO A 8 15.90 10.36 7.98
N THR A 9 16.17 10.47 6.68
CA THR A 9 16.32 11.76 6.00
C THR A 9 14.95 12.25 5.55
N SER A 10 14.59 13.48 5.90
CA SER A 10 13.33 14.10 5.51
C SER A 10 13.43 14.89 4.21
N HIS A 11 12.42 14.77 3.36
CA HIS A 11 12.25 15.52 2.11
C HIS A 11 10.85 16.10 2.11
N HIS A 12 10.74 17.40 1.85
CA HIS A 12 9.47 18.11 1.83
C HIS A 12 9.64 19.45 1.12
N SER A 13 8.53 20.10 0.78
CA SER A 13 8.55 21.46 0.24
C SER A 13 9.16 22.47 1.20
N ARG A 14 9.78 23.51 0.63
CA ARG A 14 10.24 24.69 1.37
C ARG A 14 9.07 25.50 1.92
N ASN A 15 7.91 25.40 1.27
CA ASN A 15 6.66 26.10 1.63
C ASN A 15 5.57 25.06 1.94
N PRO A 16 5.69 24.25 3.01
CA PRO A 16 4.71 23.22 3.31
C PRO A 16 3.37 23.82 3.80
N ILE A 17 2.31 23.02 3.73
CA ILE A 17 1.03 23.36 4.39
C ILE A 17 1.21 23.55 5.90
N THR A 18 0.30 24.31 6.51
CA THR A 18 0.26 24.52 7.95
C THR A 18 -0.83 23.66 8.57
N LEU A 19 -0.48 22.88 9.60
CA LEU A 19 -1.44 22.16 10.42
C LEU A 19 -1.79 23.01 11.64
N LYS A 20 -3.08 23.22 11.87
CA LYS A 20 -3.58 23.81 13.12
C LYS A 20 -3.90 22.68 14.07
N THR A 21 -3.11 22.56 15.13
CA THR A 21 -3.38 21.62 16.22
C THR A 21 -4.21 22.27 17.31
N LYS A 22 -4.64 21.46 18.28
CA LYS A 22 -5.33 21.93 19.49
C LYS A 22 -4.53 22.98 20.30
N THR A 23 -3.22 23.05 20.14
CA THR A 23 -2.34 23.93 20.94
C THR A 23 -1.63 25.01 20.13
N LYS A 24 -1.34 24.77 18.83
CA LYS A 24 -0.59 25.71 17.99
C LYS A 24 -0.79 25.42 16.50
N ALA A 25 -0.46 26.39 15.66
CA ALA A 25 -0.26 26.15 14.24
C ALA A 25 1.23 25.83 13.98
N LEU A 26 1.51 24.82 13.16
CA LEU A 26 2.87 24.48 12.75
C LEU A 26 2.92 23.89 11.34
N PRO A 27 4.03 24.03 10.61
CA PRO A 27 4.24 23.37 9.33
C PRO A 27 4.08 21.85 9.42
N PHE A 28 3.54 21.22 8.38
CA PHE A 28 3.39 19.76 8.33
C PHE A 28 4.70 18.97 8.58
N PRO A 29 5.87 19.37 8.03
CA PRO A 29 7.15 18.75 8.39
C PRO A 29 7.52 18.88 9.87
N ALA A 30 7.20 20.02 10.51
CA ALA A 30 7.49 20.24 11.92
C ALA A 30 6.59 19.40 12.85
N PHE A 31 5.41 19.00 12.36
CA PHE A 31 4.55 18.03 13.02
C PHE A 31 5.07 16.59 12.86
N THR A 32 5.47 16.22 11.65
CA THR A 32 5.78 14.82 11.31
C THR A 32 7.20 14.40 11.69
N ALA A 33 8.20 15.25 11.51
CA ALA A 33 9.61 14.91 11.75
C ALA A 33 9.91 14.43 13.20
N PRO A 34 9.32 15.02 14.26
CA PRO A 34 9.52 14.53 15.63
C PRO A 34 9.02 13.10 15.87
N LEU A 35 8.10 12.59 15.04
CA LEU A 35 7.58 11.22 15.14
C LEU A 35 8.55 10.19 14.54
N LEU A 36 9.58 10.64 13.81
CA LEU A 36 10.58 9.77 13.20
C LEU A 36 11.61 9.30 14.24
N THR A 37 11.29 8.23 14.95
CA THR A 37 12.28 7.53 15.79
C THR A 37 13.42 6.96 14.94
N PRO A 38 14.65 6.83 15.47
CA PRO A 38 15.75 6.23 14.70
C PRO A 38 15.47 4.77 14.34
N PHE A 39 15.76 4.37 13.10
CA PHE A 39 15.63 2.99 12.64
C PHE A 39 16.87 2.18 13.02
N ARG A 40 16.69 1.07 13.74
CA ARG A 40 17.77 0.16 14.12
C ARG A 40 17.63 -1.17 13.39
N ALA A 41 18.18 -1.25 12.19
CA ALA A 41 18.14 -2.44 11.35
C ALA A 41 18.65 -3.68 12.10
N ASN A 42 17.97 -4.81 11.92
CA ASN A 42 18.43 -6.09 12.42
C ASN A 42 19.80 -6.45 11.79
N PRO A 43 20.86 -6.70 12.58
CA PRO A 43 22.18 -7.10 12.09
C PRO A 43 22.21 -8.26 11.10
N LEU A 44 21.29 -9.22 11.23
CA LEU A 44 21.20 -10.38 10.34
C LEU A 44 20.56 -10.03 9.00
N LEU A 45 19.84 -8.91 8.92
CA LEU A 45 19.14 -8.40 7.75
C LEU A 45 19.84 -7.14 7.25
N PHE A 46 21.15 -7.27 6.99
CA PHE A 46 22.07 -6.15 6.74
C PHE A 46 21.94 -5.50 5.37
N ASN A 47 21.05 -5.99 4.49
CA ASN A 47 20.74 -5.38 3.19
C ASN A 47 19.25 -5.52 2.85
N GLY A 48 18.81 -4.74 1.86
CA GLY A 48 17.43 -4.68 1.42
C GLY A 48 16.88 -6.01 0.88
N HIS A 49 17.72 -6.84 0.26
CA HIS A 49 17.31 -8.17 -0.20
C HIS A 49 16.96 -9.09 0.98
N LEU A 50 17.83 -9.18 1.99
CA LEU A 50 17.61 -10.00 3.19
C LEU A 50 16.40 -9.51 3.99
N GLN A 51 16.26 -8.19 4.16
CA GLN A 51 15.06 -7.57 4.74
C GLN A 51 13.79 -8.04 4.00
N THR A 52 13.79 -7.92 2.67
CA THR A 52 12.65 -8.27 1.83
C THR A 52 12.34 -9.77 1.84
N PHE A 53 13.36 -10.62 1.75
CA PHE A 53 13.19 -12.07 1.84
C PHE A 53 12.65 -12.49 3.20
N TRP A 54 13.09 -11.84 4.28
CA TRP A 54 12.56 -12.11 5.62
C TRP A 54 11.06 -11.80 5.73
N THR A 55 10.56 -10.78 5.03
CA THR A 55 9.12 -10.50 4.93
C THR A 55 8.35 -11.65 4.28
N ALA A 56 8.94 -12.37 3.32
CA ALA A 56 8.31 -13.51 2.66
C ALA A 56 8.34 -14.80 3.49
N VAL A 57 9.18 -14.88 4.54
CA VAL A 57 9.19 -16.03 5.44
C VAL A 57 7.94 -16.00 6.32
N LYS A 58 7.11 -17.05 6.21
CA LYS A 58 5.89 -17.19 7.00
C LYS A 58 6.22 -17.61 8.44
N TRP A 59 6.32 -16.64 9.32
CA TRP A 59 6.42 -16.85 10.77
C TRP A 59 5.03 -16.90 11.42
N ASN A 60 4.97 -17.26 12.71
CA ASN A 60 3.75 -17.11 13.49
C ASN A 60 3.32 -15.63 13.50
N ASP A 61 2.12 -15.32 13.00
CA ASP A 61 1.59 -13.95 12.93
C ASP A 61 1.29 -13.43 14.35
N PRO A 62 2.09 -12.48 14.88
CA PRO A 62 1.92 -11.96 16.23
C PRO A 62 0.78 -10.94 16.33
N HIS A 63 0.19 -10.53 15.20
CA HIS A 63 -0.87 -9.53 15.14
C HIS A 63 -2.23 -10.22 15.05
N THR A 64 -2.83 -10.48 16.21
CA THR A 64 -4.21 -11.02 16.27
C THR A 64 -5.20 -9.94 15.85
N ILE A 65 -5.77 -10.10 14.66
CA ILE A 65 -6.79 -9.25 14.05
C ILE A 65 -7.73 -10.15 13.24
N TYR A 66 -9.03 -9.86 13.30
CA TYR A 66 -10.07 -10.62 12.61
C TYR A 66 -10.82 -9.72 11.63
N TYR A 67 -11.35 -10.32 10.57
CA TYR A 67 -12.01 -9.61 9.49
C TYR A 67 -13.40 -10.18 9.18
N ALA A 68 -14.36 -9.29 8.96
CA ALA A 68 -15.66 -9.58 8.36
C ALA A 68 -15.67 -8.99 6.94
N ARG A 69 -15.79 -9.86 5.94
CA ARG A 69 -15.78 -9.51 4.53
C ARG A 69 -17.16 -9.09 4.05
N GLN A 70 -17.24 -7.90 3.48
CA GLN A 70 -18.37 -7.45 2.67
C GLN A 70 -17.96 -7.41 1.20
N ARG A 71 -18.86 -7.79 0.30
CA ARG A 71 -18.66 -7.65 -1.15
C ARG A 71 -19.46 -6.45 -1.63
N LEU A 72 -18.76 -5.46 -2.17
CA LEU A 72 -19.36 -4.28 -2.76
C LEU A 72 -19.40 -4.44 -4.28
N ARG A 73 -20.37 -3.80 -4.91
CA ARG A 73 -20.50 -3.74 -6.37
C ARG A 73 -20.07 -2.36 -6.84
N ASN A 74 -19.16 -2.33 -7.81
CA ASN A 74 -18.79 -1.11 -8.51
C ASN A 74 -19.88 -0.79 -9.55
N PRO A 75 -20.56 0.37 -9.46
CA PRO A 75 -21.64 0.71 -10.38
C PRO A 75 -21.16 0.99 -11.81
N ALA A 76 -19.89 1.35 -12.01
CA ALA A 76 -19.37 1.73 -13.32
C ALA A 76 -19.26 0.54 -14.29
N ASP A 77 -18.89 -0.65 -13.78
CA ASP A 77 -18.71 -1.86 -14.58
C ASP A 77 -19.52 -3.06 -14.08
N GLY A 78 -20.23 -2.91 -12.96
CA GLY A 78 -21.01 -3.96 -12.33
C GLY A 78 -20.19 -5.04 -11.61
N GLY A 79 -18.87 -4.91 -11.58
CA GLY A 79 -17.95 -5.85 -10.95
C GLY A 79 -17.98 -5.77 -9.43
N HIS A 80 -17.74 -6.90 -8.79
CA HIS A 80 -17.67 -7.01 -7.34
C HIS A 80 -16.23 -7.03 -6.85
N PHE A 81 -16.02 -6.38 -5.71
CA PHE A 81 -14.75 -6.39 -4.98
C PHE A 81 -15.01 -6.61 -3.49
N ALA A 82 -14.00 -7.04 -2.76
CA ALA A 82 -14.13 -7.41 -1.35
C ALA A 82 -13.52 -6.34 -0.44
N VAL A 83 -14.25 -5.95 0.60
CA VAL A 83 -13.78 -5.09 1.67
C VAL A 83 -13.81 -5.87 2.98
N ASP A 84 -12.65 -6.02 3.61
CA ASP A 84 -12.51 -6.74 4.87
C ASP A 84 -12.51 -5.73 6.03
N PHE A 85 -13.61 -5.66 6.77
CA PHE A 85 -13.75 -4.80 7.95
C PHE A 85 -13.11 -5.48 9.15
N VAL A 86 -12.30 -4.74 9.90
CA VAL A 86 -11.74 -5.22 11.18
C VAL A 86 -12.87 -5.36 12.18
N VAL A 87 -12.85 -6.48 12.88
CA VAL A 87 -13.87 -6.88 13.85
C VAL A 87 -13.18 -7.52 15.05
N HIS A 88 -13.79 -7.35 16.22
CA HIS A 88 -13.16 -7.62 17.51
C HIS A 88 -13.47 -9.02 18.05
N ASP A 89 -14.65 -9.57 17.73
CA ASP A 89 -14.97 -10.91 18.23
C ASP A 89 -14.09 -11.96 17.53
N ALA A 90 -13.55 -12.87 18.33
CA ALA A 90 -12.88 -14.03 17.79
C ALA A 90 -13.93 -14.99 17.22
N PHE A 91 -13.83 -15.30 15.93
CA PHE A 91 -14.63 -16.34 15.25
C PHE A 91 -13.70 -17.44 14.74
N PRO A 92 -14.25 -18.63 14.38
CA PRO A 92 -13.68 -19.94 14.71
C PRO A 92 -12.23 -20.14 14.24
N PRO A 93 -11.50 -21.13 14.82
CA PRO A 93 -10.09 -21.32 14.52
C PRO A 93 -9.83 -21.40 13.03
N ALA A 94 -8.62 -20.96 12.65
CA ALA A 94 -8.08 -21.06 11.31
C ALA A 94 -8.54 -22.33 10.58
N PRO A 95 -8.98 -22.24 9.31
CA PRO A 95 -9.20 -23.44 8.52
C PRO A 95 -7.96 -24.33 8.59
N SER A 96 -8.16 -25.65 8.63
CA SER A 96 -7.07 -26.61 8.72
C SER A 96 -6.08 -26.41 7.56
N SER A 97 -4.82 -26.82 7.71
CA SER A 97 -3.83 -26.77 6.62
C SER A 97 -4.30 -27.45 5.33
N VAL A 98 -5.25 -28.39 5.46
CA VAL A 98 -5.94 -29.07 4.36
C VAL A 98 -6.93 -28.14 3.65
N GLU A 99 -7.72 -27.34 4.37
CA GLU A 99 -8.67 -26.38 3.78
C GLU A 99 -7.96 -25.21 3.07
N VAL A 100 -6.78 -24.81 3.55
CA VAL A 100 -5.94 -23.82 2.86
C VAL A 100 -5.30 -24.43 1.59
N ALA A 101 -4.93 -25.71 1.63
CA ALA A 101 -4.38 -26.44 0.47
C ALA A 101 -5.43 -26.83 -0.57
N THR A 102 -6.71 -26.97 -0.19
CA THR A 102 -7.84 -27.22 -1.10
C THR A 102 -8.48 -25.94 -1.65
N GLY A 103 -7.93 -24.76 -1.33
CA GLY A 103 -8.44 -23.48 -1.81
C GLY A 103 -9.69 -23.00 -1.07
N GLY A 104 -9.62 -22.97 0.27
CA GLY A 104 -10.69 -22.44 1.13
C GLY A 104 -11.25 -21.10 0.64
N ALA A 105 -12.49 -20.81 1.00
CA ALA A 105 -13.21 -19.67 0.43
C ALA A 105 -12.67 -18.29 0.84
N LEU A 106 -11.94 -18.21 1.97
CA LEU A 106 -11.51 -16.94 2.58
C LEU A 106 -10.12 -17.06 3.23
N PRO A 107 -9.39 -15.94 3.38
CA PRO A 107 -8.10 -15.92 4.08
C PRO A 107 -8.21 -16.24 5.58
N LEU A 108 -7.07 -16.56 6.19
CA LEU A 108 -6.96 -16.79 7.64
C LEU A 108 -7.55 -15.62 8.45
N ARG A 109 -8.34 -15.94 9.49
CA ARG A 109 -9.04 -14.99 10.38
C ARG A 109 -10.02 -14.06 9.64
N THR A 110 -10.58 -14.54 8.54
CA THR A 110 -11.59 -13.82 7.75
C THR A 110 -12.85 -14.67 7.63
N ARG A 111 -14.01 -14.06 7.85
CA ARG A 111 -15.33 -14.66 7.56
C ARG A 111 -16.14 -13.70 6.70
N ASP A 112 -17.18 -14.21 6.05
CA ASP A 112 -18.16 -13.33 5.42
C ASP A 112 -19.00 -12.62 6.49
N MET A 113 -19.38 -11.39 6.19
CA MET A 113 -20.33 -10.62 6.98
C MET A 113 -21.73 -11.22 6.80
N THR A 114 -22.49 -11.35 7.89
CA THR A 114 -23.87 -11.84 7.84
C THR A 114 -24.81 -10.76 7.32
N GLU A 115 -25.99 -11.13 6.82
CA GLU A 115 -27.00 -10.15 6.39
C GLU A 115 -27.41 -9.18 7.52
N GLU A 116 -27.47 -9.68 8.75
CA GLU A 116 -27.77 -8.87 9.93
C GLU A 116 -26.66 -7.85 10.22
N GLU A 117 -25.39 -8.25 10.07
CA GLU A 117 -24.25 -7.34 10.24
C GLU A 117 -24.19 -6.30 9.13
N VAL A 118 -24.51 -6.67 7.88
CA VAL A 118 -24.62 -5.72 6.77
C VAL A 118 -25.75 -4.73 7.04
N ALA A 119 -26.91 -5.20 7.51
CA ALA A 119 -28.05 -4.33 7.82
C ALA A 119 -27.80 -3.40 9.03
N LYS A 120 -26.92 -3.82 9.95
CA LYS A 120 -26.46 -3.01 11.09
C LYS A 120 -25.21 -2.19 10.77
N LEU A 121 -24.65 -2.34 9.57
CA LEU A 121 -23.48 -1.59 9.17
C LEU A 121 -23.89 -0.13 9.04
N GLY A 122 -23.30 0.70 9.89
CA GLY A 122 -23.60 2.11 9.91
C GLY A 122 -23.60 2.63 11.32
N SER A 123 -22.98 3.77 11.49
CA SER A 123 -23.00 4.46 12.75
C SER A 123 -22.74 5.93 12.54
N ASP A 124 -23.19 6.64 13.54
CA ASP A 124 -23.19 8.08 13.61
C ASP A 124 -22.06 8.54 14.58
N ASP A 125 -21.14 7.65 14.92
CA ASP A 125 -19.99 8.00 15.76
C ASP A 125 -18.90 8.73 14.94
N ASP A 126 -17.94 9.31 15.66
CA ASP A 126 -16.79 10.02 15.10
C ASP A 126 -15.48 9.21 15.21
N THR A 127 -15.58 7.89 15.41
CA THR A 127 -14.40 7.01 15.48
C THR A 127 -13.67 7.07 14.15
N PRO A 128 -12.41 7.53 14.10
CA PRO A 128 -11.71 7.64 12.83
C PRO A 128 -11.50 6.25 12.21
N MET A 129 -11.52 6.18 10.88
CA MET A 129 -11.37 4.92 10.16
C MET A 129 -10.15 4.96 9.24
N VAL A 130 -9.31 3.93 9.30
CA VAL A 130 -8.21 3.72 8.33
C VAL A 130 -8.63 2.73 7.25
N ILE A 131 -8.55 3.15 5.99
CA ILE A 131 -8.69 2.30 4.81
C ILE A 131 -7.29 1.85 4.37
N ALA A 132 -7.04 0.55 4.35
CA ALA A 132 -5.76 -0.01 3.92
C ALA A 132 -5.83 -0.63 2.52
N LEU A 133 -4.80 -0.38 1.71
CA LEU A 133 -4.60 -1.00 0.39
C LEU A 133 -3.35 -1.89 0.42
N HIS A 134 -3.53 -3.16 0.08
CA HIS A 134 -2.46 -4.16 0.04
C HIS A 134 -1.57 -4.04 -1.22
N GLY A 135 -0.42 -4.72 -1.19
CA GLY A 135 0.52 -4.81 -2.31
C GLY A 135 0.10 -5.80 -3.41
N LEU A 136 1.00 -6.12 -4.34
CA LEU A 136 0.69 -6.97 -5.49
C LEU A 136 0.22 -8.37 -5.05
N SER A 137 -0.96 -8.80 -5.51
CA SER A 137 -1.55 -10.14 -5.27
C SER A 137 -1.80 -10.54 -3.80
N GLY A 138 -1.76 -9.58 -2.87
CA GLY A 138 -1.92 -9.83 -1.42
C GLY A 138 -3.36 -9.74 -0.90
N GLY A 139 -3.53 -9.20 0.31
CA GLY A 139 -4.84 -8.97 0.92
C GLY A 139 -4.76 -8.52 2.38
N SER A 140 -5.91 -8.54 3.06
CA SER A 140 -6.03 -8.32 4.53
C SER A 140 -5.19 -9.29 5.39
N HIS A 141 -4.76 -10.41 4.82
CA HIS A 141 -3.95 -11.41 5.51
C HIS A 141 -2.45 -11.10 5.57
N GLU A 142 -2.02 -10.01 4.94
CA GLU A 142 -0.62 -9.63 4.84
C GLU A 142 -0.05 -9.11 6.16
N LEU A 143 1.09 -9.67 6.58
CA LEU A 143 1.67 -9.39 7.89
C LEU A 143 2.10 -7.92 8.04
N TYR A 144 2.65 -7.31 6.97
CA TYR A 144 3.03 -5.90 6.99
C TYR A 144 1.82 -4.98 7.22
N LEU A 145 0.66 -5.34 6.67
CA LEU A 145 -0.58 -4.58 6.81
C LEU A 145 -1.15 -4.75 8.23
N ARG A 146 -1.20 -6.00 8.72
CA ARG A 146 -1.67 -6.31 10.08
C ARG A 146 -0.80 -5.66 11.17
N SER A 147 0.50 -5.49 10.90
CA SER A 147 1.42 -4.80 11.81
C SER A 147 1.08 -3.33 12.06
N VAL A 148 0.35 -2.70 11.14
CA VAL A 148 -0.18 -1.33 11.27
C VAL A 148 -1.59 -1.34 11.84
N LEU A 149 -2.49 -2.17 11.29
CA LEU A 149 -3.91 -2.12 11.68
C LEU A 149 -4.14 -2.64 13.10
N ALA A 150 -3.53 -3.76 13.50
CA ALA A 150 -3.78 -4.36 14.81
C ALA A 150 -3.54 -3.39 15.99
N PRO A 151 -2.42 -2.64 16.07
CA PRO A 151 -2.24 -1.66 17.15
C PRO A 151 -3.15 -0.44 17.05
N LEU A 152 -3.63 -0.06 15.86
CA LEU A 152 -4.58 1.06 15.70
C LEU A 152 -5.99 0.68 16.14
N THR A 153 -6.42 -0.55 15.85
CA THR A 153 -7.78 -1.03 16.16
C THR A 153 -7.92 -1.55 17.57
N ARG A 154 -6.86 -2.12 18.17
CA ARG A 154 -6.91 -2.65 19.54
C ARG A 154 -7.30 -1.59 20.57
N ARG A 155 -6.82 -0.36 20.41
CA ARG A 155 -7.11 0.74 21.34
C ARG A 155 -8.61 1.02 21.45
N VAL A 156 -9.38 0.77 20.38
CA VAL A 156 -10.82 1.02 20.36
C VAL A 156 -11.52 0.15 21.41
N GLU A 157 -11.06 -1.10 21.57
CA GLU A 157 -11.55 -1.99 22.63
C GLU A 157 -11.01 -1.61 24.02
N GLU A 158 -9.72 -1.23 24.10
CA GLU A 158 -9.02 -1.03 25.37
C GLU A 158 -9.48 0.23 26.12
N ASP A 159 -9.66 1.35 25.40
CA ASP A 159 -9.97 2.65 26.02
C ASP A 159 -10.88 3.55 25.17
N GLY A 160 -11.44 3.04 24.07
CA GLY A 160 -12.30 3.81 23.16
C GLY A 160 -11.53 4.82 22.29
N SER A 161 -10.21 4.87 22.38
CA SER A 161 -9.35 5.64 21.48
C SER A 161 -8.85 4.77 20.33
N GLY A 162 -8.39 5.34 19.22
CA GLY A 162 -7.85 4.56 18.09
C GLY A 162 -8.75 4.61 16.87
N PHE A 163 -8.70 3.56 16.04
CA PHE A 163 -9.32 3.57 14.71
C PHE A 163 -10.16 2.33 14.44
N ALA A 164 -11.32 2.53 13.82
CA ALA A 164 -11.90 1.47 13.00
C ALA A 164 -11.00 1.25 11.77
N ALA A 165 -11.06 0.07 11.14
CA ALA A 165 -10.29 -0.14 9.93
C ALA A 165 -10.97 -1.09 8.96
N CYS A 166 -10.68 -0.91 7.68
CA CYS A 166 -11.04 -1.86 6.64
C CYS A 166 -9.92 -2.00 5.61
N VAL A 167 -9.92 -3.12 4.88
CA VAL A 167 -8.96 -3.41 3.82
C VAL A 167 -9.72 -3.56 2.51
N VAL A 168 -9.37 -2.75 1.51
CA VAL A 168 -9.87 -2.93 0.15
C VAL A 168 -9.04 -4.02 -0.51
N ASN A 169 -9.64 -5.19 -0.72
CA ASN A 169 -9.00 -6.26 -1.47
C ASN A 169 -9.26 -6.07 -2.95
N ALA A 170 -8.16 -5.99 -3.70
CA ALA A 170 -8.21 -5.87 -5.14
C ALA A 170 -8.90 -7.09 -5.77
N ARG A 171 -9.55 -6.90 -6.93
CA ARG A 171 -10.33 -7.96 -7.59
C ARG A 171 -9.48 -9.21 -7.86
N GLY A 172 -9.99 -10.37 -7.46
CA GLY A 172 -9.28 -11.65 -7.55
C GLY A 172 -8.38 -11.95 -6.34
N CYS A 173 -7.96 -10.93 -5.59
CA CYS A 173 -7.02 -11.08 -4.48
C CYS A 173 -7.71 -11.51 -3.19
N ALA A 174 -6.92 -11.92 -2.20
CA ALA A 174 -7.42 -12.37 -0.89
C ALA A 174 -8.51 -13.46 -1.01
N LEU A 175 -8.40 -14.37 -1.98
CA LEU A 175 -9.38 -15.42 -2.27
C LEU A 175 -10.78 -14.89 -2.68
N SER A 176 -10.87 -13.64 -3.12
CA SER A 176 -12.08 -13.12 -3.77
C SER A 176 -12.13 -13.57 -5.24
N LYS A 177 -13.33 -13.89 -5.74
CA LYS A 177 -13.53 -14.19 -7.17
C LYS A 177 -13.78 -12.91 -7.94
N VAL A 178 -13.29 -12.88 -9.17
CA VAL A 178 -13.65 -11.87 -10.15
C VAL A 178 -15.05 -12.18 -10.69
N THR A 179 -15.84 -11.15 -10.97
CA THR A 179 -17.21 -11.26 -11.51
C THR A 179 -17.40 -10.57 -12.85
N THR A 180 -16.33 -9.99 -13.40
CA THR A 180 -16.27 -9.27 -14.68
C THR A 180 -15.03 -9.69 -15.45
N GLY A 181 -14.92 -9.35 -16.73
CA GLY A 181 -13.70 -9.59 -17.51
C GLY A 181 -12.52 -8.69 -17.13
N GLN A 182 -12.34 -8.29 -15.87
CA GLN A 182 -11.25 -7.41 -15.42
C GLN A 182 -10.71 -7.83 -14.04
N LEU A 183 -9.39 -8.01 -13.94
CA LEU A 183 -8.66 -8.01 -12.66
C LEU A 183 -8.53 -6.57 -12.13
N PHE A 184 -7.54 -6.33 -11.28
CA PHE A 184 -7.04 -5.02 -10.90
C PHE A 184 -5.74 -4.70 -11.63
N ASN A 185 -5.34 -3.43 -11.62
CA ASN A 185 -4.04 -2.96 -12.10
C ASN A 185 -3.60 -1.72 -11.28
N ALA A 186 -2.43 -1.15 -11.57
CA ALA A 186 -1.83 -0.06 -10.79
C ALA A 186 -2.57 1.28 -10.92
N ARG A 187 -3.42 1.42 -11.95
CA ARG A 187 -4.28 2.56 -12.24
C ARG A 187 -5.69 2.39 -11.67
N PHE A 188 -6.02 1.23 -11.09
CA PHE A 188 -7.39 0.85 -10.72
C PHE A 188 -7.86 1.55 -9.44
N THR A 189 -8.24 2.82 -9.54
CA THR A 189 -8.71 3.65 -8.41
C THR A 189 -10.21 3.52 -8.15
N ALA A 190 -10.96 2.93 -9.10
CA ALA A 190 -12.43 2.91 -9.07
C ALA A 190 -13.03 2.18 -7.86
N ASP A 191 -12.44 1.04 -7.45
CA ASP A 191 -12.95 0.29 -6.29
C ASP A 191 -12.65 1.01 -4.96
N LEU A 192 -11.52 1.71 -4.87
CA LEU A 192 -11.22 2.58 -3.73
C LEU A 192 -12.23 3.74 -3.66
N ARG A 193 -12.48 4.41 -4.79
CA ARG A 193 -13.47 5.49 -4.88
C ARG A 193 -14.85 5.02 -4.43
N GLN A 194 -15.30 3.86 -4.92
CA GLN A 194 -16.56 3.28 -4.51
C GLN A 194 -16.59 2.92 -3.01
N THR A 195 -15.47 2.43 -2.46
CA THR A 195 -15.35 2.15 -1.03
C THR A 195 -15.49 3.44 -0.22
N VAL A 196 -14.80 4.51 -0.61
CA VAL A 196 -14.86 5.81 0.08
C VAL A 196 -16.28 6.36 0.07
N MET A 197 -16.94 6.38 -1.10
CA MET A 197 -18.33 6.82 -1.22
C MET A 197 -19.27 6.01 -0.32
N TYR A 198 -19.14 4.68 -0.34
CA TYR A 198 -19.93 3.79 0.51
C TYR A 198 -19.70 4.08 2.01
N LEU A 199 -18.44 4.28 2.42
CA LEU A 199 -18.12 4.58 3.82
C LEU A 199 -18.63 5.95 4.27
N GLN A 200 -18.65 6.96 3.40
CA GLN A 200 -19.23 8.27 3.73
C GLN A 200 -20.76 8.20 3.87
N GLU A 201 -21.42 7.31 3.14
CA GLU A 201 -22.87 7.07 3.27
C GLU A 201 -23.19 6.33 4.59
N VAL A 202 -22.43 5.26 4.86
CA VAL A 202 -22.66 4.39 6.02
C VAL A 202 -22.17 5.03 7.34
N TYR A 203 -21.11 5.84 7.28
CA TYR A 203 -20.47 6.46 8.44
C TYR A 203 -20.25 7.97 8.22
N PRO A 204 -21.32 8.78 8.16
CA PRO A 204 -21.26 10.17 7.70
C PRO A 204 -20.39 11.09 8.57
N ARG A 205 -20.12 10.72 9.83
CA ARG A 205 -19.31 11.51 10.76
C ARG A 205 -17.89 10.98 10.98
N ARG A 206 -17.56 9.79 10.49
CA ARG A 206 -16.24 9.18 10.74
C ARG A 206 -15.16 9.84 9.88
N PRO A 207 -14.11 10.43 10.49
CA PRO A 207 -12.97 10.91 9.73
C PRO A 207 -12.24 9.76 9.04
N LEU A 208 -12.03 9.85 7.72
CA LEU A 208 -11.35 8.82 6.96
C LEU A 208 -9.85 9.10 6.82
N TYR A 209 -9.05 8.05 6.94
CA TYR A 209 -7.61 8.02 6.72
C TYR A 209 -7.28 6.87 5.78
N ALA A 210 -6.13 6.91 5.12
CA ALA A 210 -5.73 5.81 4.25
C ALA A 210 -4.25 5.47 4.35
N VAL A 211 -3.94 4.18 4.24
CA VAL A 211 -2.57 3.68 4.14
C VAL A 211 -2.45 2.73 2.96
N GLY A 212 -1.46 2.97 2.11
CA GLY A 212 -1.14 2.12 0.97
C GLY A 212 0.23 1.47 1.14
N PHE A 213 0.33 0.21 0.74
CA PHE A 213 1.59 -0.55 0.77
C PHE A 213 1.97 -1.00 -0.64
N SER A 214 3.19 -0.68 -1.07
CA SER A 214 3.72 -1.07 -2.39
C SER A 214 2.73 -0.71 -3.50
N TYR A 215 2.26 -1.69 -4.27
CA TYR A 215 1.27 -1.51 -5.33
C TYR A 215 0.01 -0.77 -4.87
N GLY A 216 -0.46 -1.01 -3.64
CA GLY A 216 -1.58 -0.29 -3.04
C GLY A 216 -1.26 1.17 -2.73
N ALA A 217 0.00 1.50 -2.44
CA ALA A 217 0.45 2.90 -2.32
C ALA A 217 0.44 3.62 -3.67
N ASN A 218 0.80 2.95 -4.76
CA ASN A 218 0.69 3.51 -6.11
C ASN A 218 -0.77 3.81 -6.47
N ILE A 219 -1.67 2.84 -6.27
CA ILE A 219 -3.11 3.02 -6.50
C ILE A 219 -3.66 4.16 -5.64
N LEU A 220 -3.32 4.20 -4.35
CA LEU A 220 -3.76 5.25 -3.43
C LEU A 220 -3.23 6.63 -3.84
N THR A 221 -1.99 6.73 -4.31
CA THR A 221 -1.41 7.98 -4.82
C THR A 221 -2.16 8.46 -6.06
N ASN A 222 -2.46 7.55 -6.99
CA ASN A 222 -3.28 7.88 -8.16
C ASN A 222 -4.66 8.39 -7.74
N TYR A 223 -5.31 7.72 -6.79
CA TYR A 223 -6.61 8.14 -6.27
C TYR A 223 -6.57 9.55 -5.66
N ILE A 224 -5.67 9.82 -4.71
CA ILE A 224 -5.61 11.14 -4.06
C ILE A 224 -5.20 12.27 -5.01
N GLY A 225 -4.44 11.96 -6.07
CA GLY A 225 -4.12 12.92 -7.12
C GLY A 225 -5.26 13.16 -8.12
N GLU A 226 -6.15 12.18 -8.30
CA GLU A 226 -7.40 12.34 -9.08
C GLU A 226 -8.44 13.16 -8.31
N GLU A 227 -8.62 12.86 -7.01
CA GLU A 227 -9.57 13.60 -6.17
C GLU A 227 -9.09 15.02 -5.87
N CYS A 228 -7.77 15.24 -5.80
CA CYS A 228 -7.18 16.57 -5.56
C CYS A 228 -7.82 17.25 -4.34
N ASP A 229 -8.46 18.39 -4.52
CA ASP A 229 -9.13 19.18 -3.47
C ASP A 229 -10.40 18.52 -2.90
N GLU A 230 -11.02 17.59 -3.66
CA GLU A 230 -12.19 16.82 -3.23
C GLU A 230 -11.81 15.58 -2.40
N CYS A 231 -10.51 15.35 -2.18
CA CYS A 231 -10.04 14.21 -1.40
C CYS A 231 -10.52 14.30 0.07
N VAL A 232 -11.36 13.36 0.47
CA VAL A 232 -12.03 13.37 1.78
C VAL A 232 -11.16 12.86 2.94
N PHE A 233 -9.98 12.31 2.64
CA PHE A 233 -9.07 11.80 3.66
C PHE A 233 -8.50 12.95 4.51
N LYS A 234 -8.35 12.72 5.82
CA LYS A 234 -7.69 13.66 6.73
C LYS A 234 -6.17 13.60 6.61
N ALA A 235 -5.63 12.40 6.46
CA ALA A 235 -4.22 12.17 6.16
C ALA A 235 -4.03 10.81 5.49
N VAL A 236 -2.95 10.70 4.72
CA VAL A 236 -2.58 9.49 3.98
C VAL A 236 -1.15 9.08 4.27
N VAL A 237 -0.89 7.77 4.35
CA VAL A 237 0.47 7.21 4.45
C VAL A 237 0.77 6.26 3.29
N LEU A 238 1.93 6.46 2.65
CA LEU A 238 2.39 5.69 1.50
C LEU A 238 3.70 4.97 1.82
N CYS A 239 3.69 3.63 1.81
CA CYS A 239 4.85 2.80 2.17
C CYS A 239 5.40 2.06 0.95
N SER A 240 6.69 2.26 0.62
CA SER A 240 7.39 1.58 -0.48
C SER A 240 6.66 1.60 -1.83
N SER A 241 6.02 2.73 -2.17
CA SER A 241 5.28 2.86 -3.44
C SER A 241 6.16 2.66 -4.67
N PRO A 242 5.72 1.90 -5.69
CA PRO A 242 6.35 1.86 -6.99
C PRO A 242 5.90 3.06 -7.87
N TRP A 243 6.30 4.28 -7.51
CA TRP A 243 6.02 5.57 -8.16
C TRP A 243 6.11 5.61 -9.69
N ASN A 244 7.20 5.10 -10.26
CA ASN A 244 7.42 5.01 -11.70
C ASN A 244 7.54 3.55 -12.11
N LEU A 245 6.50 3.03 -12.74
CA LEU A 245 6.38 1.61 -13.10
C LEU A 245 7.29 1.23 -14.26
N GLU A 246 7.54 2.15 -15.20
CA GLU A 246 8.45 1.89 -16.31
C GLU A 246 9.90 1.76 -15.80
N VAL A 247 10.31 2.66 -14.90
CA VAL A 247 11.63 2.59 -14.23
C VAL A 247 11.72 1.36 -13.34
N ALA A 248 10.71 1.07 -12.51
CA ALA A 248 10.69 -0.11 -11.66
C ALA A 248 10.78 -1.42 -12.47
N SER A 249 10.02 -1.51 -13.57
CA SER A 249 10.06 -2.65 -14.47
C SER A 249 11.47 -2.81 -15.05
N LYS A 250 12.09 -1.75 -15.58
CA LYS A 250 13.48 -1.81 -16.08
C LYS A 250 14.47 -2.19 -14.98
N ALA A 251 14.35 -1.64 -13.78
CA ALA A 251 15.21 -1.96 -12.63
C ALA A 251 15.18 -3.45 -12.29
N LEU A 252 13.98 -4.04 -12.23
CA LEU A 252 13.81 -5.49 -12.01
C LEU A 252 14.49 -6.33 -13.10
N HIS A 253 14.61 -5.88 -14.35
CA HIS A 253 15.28 -6.65 -15.41
C HIS A 253 16.80 -6.45 -15.45
N ARG A 254 17.34 -5.45 -14.74
CA ARG A 254 18.79 -5.13 -14.79
C ARG A 254 19.65 -6.09 -13.97
N THR A 255 19.07 -6.87 -13.06
CA THR A 255 19.82 -7.80 -12.19
C THR A 255 19.27 -9.21 -12.21
N TYR A 256 20.13 -10.19 -11.94
CA TYR A 256 19.71 -11.58 -11.82
C TYR A 256 18.69 -11.79 -10.68
N LEU A 257 18.90 -11.17 -9.52
CA LEU A 257 17.93 -11.24 -8.42
C LEU A 257 16.61 -10.55 -8.78
N GLY A 258 16.68 -9.37 -9.41
CA GLY A 258 15.53 -8.65 -9.95
C GLY A 258 14.71 -9.51 -10.91
N SER A 259 15.35 -10.14 -11.88
CA SER A 259 14.66 -10.83 -12.98
C SER A 259 14.23 -12.24 -12.57
N GLU A 260 15.15 -13.05 -12.04
CA GLU A 260 14.93 -14.48 -11.78
C GLU A 260 14.31 -14.77 -10.41
N VAL A 261 14.36 -13.83 -9.47
CA VAL A 261 13.72 -13.98 -8.16
C VAL A 261 12.48 -13.08 -8.09
N TYR A 262 12.63 -11.76 -8.08
CA TYR A 262 11.49 -10.86 -7.83
C TYR A 262 10.46 -10.86 -8.97
N SER A 263 10.86 -10.49 -10.19
CA SER A 263 9.96 -10.38 -11.34
C SER A 263 9.31 -11.71 -11.71
N LYS A 264 10.07 -12.81 -11.61
CA LYS A 264 9.56 -14.17 -11.83
C LYS A 264 8.52 -14.60 -10.80
N VAL A 265 8.75 -14.34 -9.50
CA VAL A 265 7.78 -14.63 -8.43
C VAL A 265 6.53 -13.77 -8.58
N MET A 266 6.69 -12.47 -8.80
CA MET A 266 5.56 -11.55 -9.02
C MET A 266 4.72 -11.96 -10.24
N GLY A 267 5.36 -12.26 -11.37
CA GLY A 267 4.68 -12.76 -12.56
C GLY A 267 3.98 -14.10 -12.31
N GLY A 268 4.61 -15.01 -11.55
CA GLY A 268 4.02 -16.28 -11.15
C GLY A 268 2.74 -16.11 -10.31
N ASN A 269 2.76 -15.19 -9.33
CA ASN A 269 1.60 -14.90 -8.51
C ASN A 269 0.44 -14.32 -9.34
N MET A 270 0.73 -13.40 -10.26
CA MET A 270 -0.28 -12.82 -11.16
C MET A 270 -0.85 -13.85 -12.13
N ARG A 271 -0.01 -14.75 -12.67
CA ARG A 271 -0.50 -15.88 -13.48
C ARG A 271 -1.38 -16.83 -12.69
N ASN A 272 -1.01 -17.15 -11.44
CA ASN A 272 -1.86 -17.96 -10.58
C ASN A 272 -3.22 -17.28 -10.33
N LEU A 273 -3.24 -15.96 -10.13
CA LEU A 273 -4.47 -15.18 -10.00
C LEU A 273 -5.34 -15.24 -11.25
N PHE A 274 -4.70 -15.15 -12.41
CA PHE A 274 -5.35 -15.32 -13.72
C PHE A 274 -5.92 -16.73 -13.88
N GLU A 275 -5.16 -17.78 -13.58
CA GLU A 275 -5.63 -19.18 -13.69
C GLU A 275 -6.83 -19.46 -12.78
N ILE A 276 -6.82 -18.97 -11.54
CA ILE A 276 -7.95 -19.13 -10.60
C ILE A 276 -9.25 -18.50 -11.15
N ASN A 277 -9.13 -17.44 -11.96
CA ASN A 277 -10.26 -16.68 -12.47
C ASN A 277 -10.43 -16.83 -13.99
N ILE A 278 -9.80 -17.83 -14.60
CA ILE A 278 -9.66 -17.96 -16.06
C ILE A 278 -10.99 -17.98 -16.81
N ASP A 279 -12.04 -18.54 -16.21
CA ASP A 279 -13.38 -18.60 -16.79
C ASP A 279 -13.97 -17.20 -17.07
N ASN A 280 -13.50 -16.16 -16.35
CA ASN A 280 -13.90 -14.77 -16.59
C ASN A 280 -13.15 -14.12 -17.75
N PHE A 281 -12.06 -14.72 -18.24
CA PHE A 281 -11.14 -14.09 -19.20
C PHE A 281 -10.98 -14.87 -20.50
N SER A 282 -11.14 -16.19 -20.48
CA SER A 282 -10.85 -17.10 -21.61
C SER A 282 -11.75 -16.87 -22.82
N GLY A 283 -12.95 -16.31 -22.63
CA GLY A 283 -13.86 -15.93 -23.71
C GLY A 283 -13.57 -14.56 -24.34
N ASP A 284 -12.64 -13.77 -23.78
CA ASP A 284 -12.34 -12.43 -24.29
C ASP A 284 -11.39 -12.51 -25.50
N PRO A 285 -11.77 -12.00 -26.68
CA PRO A 285 -10.96 -12.11 -27.90
C PRO A 285 -9.62 -11.35 -27.83
N ARG A 286 -9.43 -10.49 -26.82
CA ARG A 286 -8.18 -9.75 -26.60
C ARG A 286 -7.11 -10.59 -25.90
N ILE A 287 -7.48 -11.74 -25.33
CA ILE A 287 -6.63 -12.55 -24.46
C ILE A 287 -6.23 -13.85 -25.16
N ASP A 288 -4.93 -14.03 -25.36
CA ASP A 288 -4.34 -15.32 -25.71
C ASP A 288 -3.94 -16.05 -24.41
N VAL A 289 -4.79 -16.98 -23.97
CA VAL A 289 -4.61 -17.74 -22.74
C VAL A 289 -3.26 -18.48 -22.71
N ASP A 290 -2.86 -19.10 -23.81
CA ASP A 290 -1.63 -19.88 -23.85
C ASP A 290 -0.40 -18.96 -23.82
N LEU A 291 -0.49 -17.76 -24.40
CA LEU A 291 0.55 -16.75 -24.28
C LEU A 291 0.73 -16.27 -22.83
N VAL A 292 -0.37 -15.97 -22.14
CA VAL A 292 -0.34 -15.56 -20.71
C VAL A 292 0.28 -16.65 -19.84
N ARG A 293 -0.08 -17.92 -20.08
CA ARG A 293 0.47 -19.09 -19.37
C ARG A 293 1.97 -19.27 -19.55
N ARG A 294 2.48 -19.03 -20.76
CA ARG A 294 3.92 -19.15 -21.08
C ARG A 294 4.75 -18.01 -20.53
N GLY A 295 4.14 -16.86 -20.24
CA GLY A 295 4.83 -15.73 -19.62
C GLY A 295 5.55 -16.17 -18.34
N LYS A 296 6.77 -15.70 -18.12
CA LYS A 296 7.60 -16.02 -16.96
C LYS A 296 7.69 -14.83 -16.01
N TYR A 297 7.87 -13.63 -16.55
CA TYR A 297 8.15 -12.40 -15.81
C TYR A 297 6.91 -11.50 -15.68
N LEU A 298 6.93 -10.58 -14.71
CA LEU A 298 5.82 -9.65 -14.47
C LEU A 298 5.49 -8.80 -15.70
N TYR A 299 6.51 -8.29 -16.40
CA TYR A 299 6.31 -7.49 -17.62
C TYR A 299 5.59 -8.25 -18.73
N GLU A 300 5.81 -9.56 -18.84
CA GLU A 300 5.15 -10.39 -19.85
C GLU A 300 3.67 -10.58 -19.51
N PHE A 301 3.37 -10.81 -18.22
CA PHE A 301 1.98 -10.81 -17.74
C PHE A 301 1.30 -9.46 -18.02
N ASP A 302 1.98 -8.35 -17.72
CA ASP A 302 1.42 -7.02 -17.99
C ASP A 302 1.23 -6.75 -19.48
N ARG A 303 2.11 -7.24 -20.34
CA ARG A 303 2.01 -7.08 -21.80
C ARG A 303 0.89 -7.93 -22.39
N ASP A 304 0.79 -9.18 -21.96
CA ASP A 304 -0.05 -10.19 -22.61
C ASP A 304 -1.46 -10.25 -21.99
N PHE A 305 -1.60 -9.85 -20.73
CA PHE A 305 -2.88 -9.80 -20.03
C PHE A 305 -3.30 -8.38 -19.65
N THR A 306 -2.58 -7.71 -18.73
CA THR A 306 -3.02 -6.44 -18.14
C THR A 306 -3.27 -5.36 -19.19
N ALA A 307 -2.29 -5.09 -20.06
CA ALA A 307 -2.41 -4.08 -21.10
C ALA A 307 -3.58 -4.40 -22.05
N ARG A 308 -3.78 -5.69 -22.38
CA ARG A 308 -4.83 -6.14 -23.32
C ARG A 308 -6.23 -5.98 -22.74
N ILE A 309 -6.45 -6.47 -21.52
CA ILE A 309 -7.78 -6.48 -20.91
C ILE A 309 -8.25 -5.05 -20.58
N PHE A 310 -7.31 -4.16 -20.26
CA PHE A 310 -7.56 -2.75 -19.99
C PHE A 310 -7.48 -1.85 -21.24
N GLY A 311 -7.27 -2.42 -22.43
CA GLY A 311 -7.34 -1.68 -23.70
C GLY A 311 -6.14 -0.79 -24.00
N TYR A 312 -5.01 -0.96 -23.31
CA TYR A 312 -3.78 -0.25 -23.64
C TYR A 312 -3.14 -0.82 -24.91
N ALA A 313 -2.68 0.08 -25.79
CA ALA A 313 -2.01 -0.30 -27.03
C ALA A 313 -0.66 -1.02 -26.78
N THR A 314 0.03 -0.69 -25.69
CA THR A 314 1.31 -1.29 -25.30
C THR A 314 1.45 -1.35 -23.79
N VAL A 315 2.29 -2.25 -23.28
CA VAL A 315 2.66 -2.29 -21.85
C VAL A 315 3.33 -1.00 -21.37
N GLY A 316 4.09 -0.33 -22.26
CA GLY A 316 4.69 0.97 -21.94
C GLY A 316 3.65 2.09 -21.78
N ALA A 317 2.59 2.08 -22.59
CA ALA A 317 1.47 3.01 -22.40
C ALA A 317 0.76 2.78 -21.06
N TYR A 318 0.54 1.51 -20.70
CA TYR A 318 0.02 1.15 -19.38
C TYR A 318 0.94 1.65 -18.26
N TYR A 319 2.24 1.40 -18.32
CA TYR A 319 3.16 1.83 -17.26
C TYR A 319 3.24 3.35 -17.10
N ARG A 320 3.18 4.12 -18.19
CA ARG A 320 3.15 5.59 -18.09
C ARG A 320 1.86 6.09 -17.45
N ASP A 321 0.70 5.59 -17.87
CA ASP A 321 -0.58 6.00 -17.28
C ASP A 321 -0.69 5.58 -15.81
N ALA A 322 -0.29 4.35 -15.49
CA ALA A 322 -0.44 3.77 -14.15
C ALA A 322 0.60 4.25 -13.13
N SER A 323 1.68 4.90 -13.56
CA SER A 323 2.69 5.48 -12.65
C SER A 323 2.09 6.61 -11.82
N SER A 324 2.42 6.66 -10.53
CA SER A 324 1.84 7.64 -9.61
C SER A 324 2.67 8.89 -9.37
N VAL A 325 3.87 9.00 -9.95
CA VAL A 325 4.75 10.17 -9.81
C VAL A 325 4.05 11.49 -10.16
N ASP A 326 3.34 11.55 -11.29
CA ASP A 326 2.68 12.78 -11.74
C ASP A 326 1.45 13.12 -10.90
N ASN A 327 0.73 12.10 -10.42
CA ASN A 327 -0.42 12.31 -9.54
C ASN A 327 0.00 12.78 -8.15
N LEU A 328 1.23 12.51 -7.72
CA LEU A 328 1.77 13.07 -6.47
C LEU A 328 1.80 14.60 -6.48
N LEU A 329 2.01 15.25 -7.63
CA LEU A 329 1.99 16.72 -7.75
C LEU A 329 0.58 17.31 -7.56
N LYS A 330 -0.46 16.51 -7.81
CA LYS A 330 -1.86 16.91 -7.71
C LYS A 330 -2.47 16.66 -6.33
N THR A 331 -1.80 15.88 -5.48
CA THR A 331 -2.27 15.59 -4.12
C THR A 331 -2.50 16.87 -3.30
N ARG A 332 -3.68 16.98 -2.66
CA ARG A 332 -4.07 18.09 -1.75
C ARG A 332 -4.51 17.62 -0.36
N VAL A 333 -3.99 16.46 0.07
CA VAL A 333 -4.19 15.90 1.42
C VAL A 333 -2.83 15.68 2.09
N PRO A 334 -2.68 15.94 3.41
CA PRO A 334 -1.44 15.64 4.14
C PRO A 334 -0.99 14.20 3.90
N THR A 335 0.14 14.05 3.21
CA THR A 335 0.63 12.76 2.72
C THR A 335 2.01 12.49 3.26
N PHE A 336 2.11 11.47 4.11
CA PHE A 336 3.36 11.00 4.69
C PHE A 336 3.89 9.78 3.92
N ILE A 337 5.14 9.85 3.49
CA ILE A 337 5.76 8.84 2.63
C ILE A 337 6.93 8.18 3.36
N LEU A 338 6.97 6.85 3.35
CA LEU A 338 8.08 6.04 3.86
C LEU A 338 8.74 5.25 2.72
N HIS A 339 10.04 5.42 2.55
CA HIS A 339 10.80 4.73 1.50
C HIS A 339 12.20 4.31 1.96
N ALA A 340 12.63 3.09 1.62
CA ALA A 340 13.97 2.60 1.90
C ALA A 340 14.82 2.74 0.63
N LYS A 341 16.00 3.35 0.72
CA LYS A 341 16.87 3.55 -0.45
C LYS A 341 17.42 2.24 -1.03
N ASP A 342 17.48 1.19 -0.22
CA ASP A 342 17.89 -0.16 -0.64
C ASP A 342 16.71 -1.05 -1.06
N ASP A 343 15.53 -0.48 -1.34
CA ASP A 343 14.36 -1.23 -1.78
C ASP A 343 14.64 -1.97 -3.11
N PRO A 344 14.59 -3.31 -3.14
CA PRO A 344 14.96 -4.09 -4.32
C PRO A 344 14.03 -3.89 -5.52
N VAL A 345 12.87 -3.24 -5.37
CA VAL A 345 11.98 -2.90 -6.50
C VAL A 345 12.57 -1.78 -7.36
N TYR A 346 13.37 -0.88 -6.76
CA TYR A 346 14.07 0.21 -7.44
C TYR A 346 15.58 -0.01 -7.57
N LEU A 347 16.10 -1.04 -6.92
CA LEU A 347 17.54 -1.25 -6.81
C LEU A 347 18.19 -1.54 -8.16
N ILE A 348 19.17 -0.72 -8.49
CA ILE A 348 20.17 -1.00 -9.51
C ILE A 348 21.51 -1.12 -8.77
N PRO A 349 22.22 -2.25 -8.85
CA PRO A 349 23.60 -2.31 -8.44
C PRO A 349 24.40 -1.49 -9.44
N THR A 350 24.95 -0.37 -9.00
CA THR A 350 25.97 0.32 -9.78
C THR A 350 27.16 -0.63 -9.95
N LEU A 351 27.40 -1.05 -11.18
CA LEU A 351 28.68 -1.61 -11.61
C LEU A 351 29.65 -0.45 -11.85
N LEU A 352 30.09 0.20 -10.77
CA LEU A 352 31.22 1.14 -10.82
C LEU A 352 32.12 0.87 -9.63
N GLU A 353 33.12 0.01 -9.86
CA GLU A 353 34.56 0.13 -9.59
C GLU A 353 35.09 0.70 -8.26
N ASP A 354 34.28 1.13 -7.31
CA ASP A 354 34.79 1.58 -6.00
C ASP A 354 34.63 0.49 -4.94
N ILE A 355 35.57 -0.46 -4.95
CA ILE A 355 35.74 -1.51 -3.93
C ILE A 355 36.00 -0.90 -2.53
N SER A 356 36.27 0.41 -2.42
CA SER A 356 36.47 1.08 -1.13
C SER A 356 35.15 1.39 -0.39
N SER A 357 34.00 1.35 -1.07
CA SER A 357 32.68 1.46 -0.44
C SER A 357 32.00 0.09 -0.36
N PRO A 358 31.86 -0.52 0.84
CA PRO A 358 31.11 -1.76 1.01
C PRO A 358 29.59 -1.60 0.77
N TYR A 359 29.13 -0.40 0.40
CA TYR A 359 27.75 -0.10 0.08
C TYR A 359 27.60 0.01 -1.43
N GLN A 360 26.98 -1.01 -2.02
CA GLN A 360 26.35 -0.92 -3.33
C GLN A 360 25.49 0.37 -3.33
N VAL A 361 25.83 1.37 -4.15
CA VAL A 361 25.02 2.58 -4.25
C VAL A 361 23.76 2.19 -5.01
N ALA A 362 22.71 1.88 -4.26
CA ALA A 362 21.38 1.73 -4.80
C ALA A 362 20.96 3.07 -5.38
N VAL A 363 20.82 3.16 -6.71
CA VAL A 363 20.22 4.34 -7.33
C VAL A 363 18.72 4.18 -7.24
N ASP A 364 18.07 5.04 -6.47
CA ASP A 364 16.63 5.11 -6.28
C ASP A 364 15.96 5.93 -7.40
N GLU A 365 16.31 5.62 -8.66
CA GLU A 365 15.97 6.38 -9.89
C GLU A 365 14.48 6.67 -10.07
N GLY A 366 13.61 5.86 -9.48
CA GLY A 366 12.17 6.00 -9.57
C GLY A 366 11.53 6.73 -8.40
N VAL A 367 12.29 7.21 -7.42
CA VAL A 367 11.76 7.88 -6.23
C VAL A 367 11.56 9.38 -6.49
N PRO A 368 10.36 9.93 -6.23
CA PRO A 368 9.95 11.26 -6.69
C PRO A 368 10.40 12.36 -5.72
N TYR A 369 11.71 12.49 -5.51
CA TYR A 369 12.27 13.46 -4.56
C TYR A 369 11.89 14.91 -4.88
N ASP A 370 11.85 15.25 -6.15
CA ASP A 370 11.62 16.62 -6.58
C ASP A 370 10.13 16.95 -6.60
N GLU A 371 9.27 15.99 -6.94
CA GLU A 371 7.82 16.14 -6.80
C GLU A 371 7.40 16.27 -5.33
N VAL A 372 8.04 15.54 -4.41
CA VAL A 372 7.83 15.71 -2.97
C VAL A 372 8.25 17.10 -2.48
N LYS A 373 9.34 17.67 -3.03
CA LYS A 373 9.78 19.03 -2.69
C LYS A 373 8.92 20.10 -3.36
N ALA A 374 8.28 19.78 -4.48
CA ALA A 374 7.36 20.69 -5.16
C ALA A 374 5.99 20.72 -4.47
N ASN A 375 5.49 19.59 -3.97
CA ASN A 375 4.16 19.52 -3.37
C ASN A 375 4.17 19.91 -1.87
N PRO A 376 3.45 20.97 -1.45
CA PRO A 376 3.40 21.41 -0.05
C PRO A 376 2.67 20.45 0.91
N TYR A 377 1.89 19.50 0.38
CA TYR A 377 1.16 18.50 1.16
C TYR A 377 1.98 17.24 1.47
N CYS A 378 3.18 17.10 0.90
CA CYS A 378 3.98 15.90 1.03
C CYS A 378 5.11 16.05 2.05
N PHE A 379 5.31 15.00 2.84
CA PHE A 379 6.49 14.81 3.68
C PHE A 379 6.99 13.38 3.48
N MET A 380 8.23 13.21 3.02
CA MET A 380 8.85 11.90 2.82
C MET A 380 10.00 11.68 3.78
N ALA A 381 10.01 10.53 4.45
CA ALA A 381 11.14 10.05 5.22
C ALA A 381 11.79 8.86 4.51
N THR A 382 13.08 8.99 4.22
CA THR A 382 13.88 7.93 3.60
C THR A 382 14.90 7.36 4.57
N THR A 383 15.05 6.04 4.61
CA THR A 383 16.13 5.37 5.35
C THR A 383 17.17 4.80 4.37
N PRO A 384 18.46 4.71 4.75
CA PRO A 384 19.48 4.09 3.90
C PRO A 384 19.19 2.61 3.65
N THR A 385 18.68 1.92 4.66
CA THR A 385 18.28 0.52 4.59
C THR A 385 16.85 0.31 5.06
N GLY A 386 16.26 -0.81 4.69
CA GLY A 386 14.91 -1.19 5.12
C GLY A 386 14.28 -2.25 4.23
N GLY A 387 14.72 -2.40 2.98
CA GLY A 387 14.11 -3.30 2.00
C GLY A 387 12.65 -2.95 1.68
N HIS A 388 12.02 -3.78 0.85
CA HIS A 388 10.64 -3.57 0.44
C HIS A 388 9.67 -3.94 1.57
N LEU A 389 8.90 -2.96 2.08
CA LEU A 389 7.89 -3.15 3.14
C LEU A 389 8.40 -3.89 4.40
N SER A 390 9.69 -3.81 4.72
CA SER A 390 10.31 -4.67 5.74
C SER A 390 10.67 -3.90 7.01
N TRP A 391 11.73 -3.09 6.96
CA TRP A 391 12.27 -2.32 8.10
C TRP A 391 12.29 -3.10 9.42
N PHE A 392 12.73 -4.35 9.39
CA PHE A 392 12.82 -5.16 10.59
C PHE A 392 13.92 -4.64 11.52
N GLU A 393 13.53 -4.43 12.78
CA GLU A 393 14.42 -4.11 13.88
C GLU A 393 14.79 -5.37 14.67
N TYR A 394 15.77 -5.23 15.56
CA TYR A 394 16.05 -6.25 16.55
C TYR A 394 14.79 -6.55 17.39
N GLY A 395 14.47 -7.83 17.61
CA GLY A 395 13.23 -8.25 18.27
C GLY A 395 12.04 -8.49 17.32
N GLY A 396 12.20 -8.26 16.01
CA GLY A 396 11.23 -8.65 14.98
C GLY A 396 10.13 -7.63 14.70
N GLY A 397 10.11 -6.51 15.43
CA GLY A 397 9.25 -5.37 15.10
C GLY A 397 9.62 -4.71 13.78
N ARG A 398 8.65 -4.03 13.16
CA ARG A 398 8.85 -3.27 11.92
C ARG A 398 8.82 -1.79 12.23
N TRP A 399 9.89 -1.07 11.92
CA TRP A 399 10.01 0.36 12.23
C TRP A 399 8.91 1.17 11.55
N PHE A 400 8.66 0.94 10.25
CA PHE A 400 7.63 1.69 9.53
C PHE A 400 6.27 1.54 10.19
N ALA A 401 5.93 0.36 10.71
CA ALA A 401 4.62 0.10 11.30
C ALA A 401 4.39 0.97 12.54
N ARG A 402 5.40 1.06 13.42
CA ARG A 402 5.39 1.98 14.56
C ARG A 402 5.22 3.43 14.10
N THR A 403 6.00 3.86 13.11
CA THR A 403 5.95 5.24 12.60
C THR A 403 4.59 5.60 11.99
N VAL A 404 3.95 4.68 11.27
CA VAL A 404 2.59 4.88 10.74
C VAL A 404 1.56 5.01 11.87
N VAL A 405 1.66 4.12 12.87
CA VAL A 405 0.76 4.13 14.03
C VAL A 405 0.88 5.43 14.82
N ASP A 406 2.11 5.86 15.10
CA ASP A 406 2.40 7.11 15.81
C ASP A 406 1.88 8.32 15.02
N PHE A 407 2.08 8.34 13.70
CA PHE A 407 1.58 9.40 12.82
C PHE A 407 0.06 9.51 12.86
N PHE A 408 -0.68 8.44 12.58
CA PHE A 408 -2.15 8.50 12.59
C PHE A 408 -2.69 8.84 13.97
N THR A 409 -2.14 8.23 15.03
CA THR A 409 -2.57 8.50 16.40
C THR A 409 -2.36 9.98 16.76
N ALA A 410 -1.18 10.54 16.48
CA ALA A 410 -0.91 11.94 16.75
C ALA A 410 -1.80 12.85 15.89
N PHE A 411 -1.96 12.54 14.60
CA PHE A 411 -2.73 13.37 13.66
C PHE A 411 -4.19 13.45 14.08
N ALA A 412 -4.85 12.31 14.31
CA ALA A 412 -6.26 12.27 14.74
C ALA A 412 -6.48 12.91 16.11
N LYS A 413 -5.49 12.82 17.00
CA LYS A 413 -5.58 13.41 18.34
C LYS A 413 -5.38 14.92 18.35
N GLU A 414 -4.43 15.43 17.57
CA GLU A 414 -3.93 16.80 17.71
C GLU A 414 -4.39 17.75 16.62
N VAL A 415 -4.54 17.29 15.38
CA VAL A 415 -4.83 18.16 14.22
C VAL A 415 -6.33 18.44 14.15
N VAL A 416 -6.67 19.73 14.10
CA VAL A 416 -8.06 20.21 14.03
C VAL A 416 -8.39 20.65 12.60
N GLU A 417 -7.42 21.27 11.92
CA GLU A 417 -7.62 21.88 10.61
C GLU A 417 -6.31 21.83 9.80
N VAL A 418 -6.45 21.64 8.50
CA VAL A 418 -5.33 21.67 7.53
C VAL A 418 -5.49 22.94 6.72
N ASN A 419 -4.55 23.87 6.87
CA ASN A 419 -4.59 25.13 6.14
C ASN A 419 -3.78 24.99 4.84
N PRO A 420 -4.41 25.18 3.67
CA PRO A 420 -3.71 25.14 2.39
C PRO A 420 -2.64 26.23 2.32
N VAL A 421 -1.66 26.07 1.43
CA VAL A 421 -0.71 27.14 1.13
C VAL A 421 -1.43 28.19 0.30
N ASP A 422 -1.34 29.45 0.70
CA ASP A 422 -1.87 30.58 -0.06
C ASP A 422 -1.21 30.60 -1.45
N GLU A 423 -1.98 30.31 -2.51
CA GLU A 423 -1.46 30.19 -3.88
C GLU A 423 -0.75 31.47 -4.37
N ALA A 424 -1.03 32.60 -3.74
CA ALA A 424 -0.38 33.88 -3.98
C ALA A 424 1.13 33.90 -3.65
N LEU A 425 1.64 32.93 -2.88
CA LEU A 425 3.06 32.85 -2.49
C LEU A 425 3.93 32.03 -3.44
N ASN A 426 3.35 31.47 -4.51
CA ASN A 426 4.05 30.62 -5.50
C ASN A 426 4.16 31.25 -6.92
N GLN A 427 3.92 32.56 -7.07
CA GLN A 427 4.20 33.31 -8.31
C GLN A 427 5.59 33.94 -8.32
#